data_AF-A0A255HA71-F1
#
_entry.id   AF-A0A255HA71-F1
#
_cell.length_a   1.000
_cell.length_b   1.000
_cell.length_c   1.000
_cell.angle_alpha   90.00
_cell.angle_beta   90.00
_cell.angle_gamma   90.00
#
_symmetry.space_group_name_H-M   'P 1'
#
loop_
_entity.id
_entity.type
_entity.pdbx_description
1 polymer ?
#
loop_
_entity_poly.entity_id
_entity_poly.type
_entity_poly.pdbx_seq_one_letter_code
_entity_poly.pdbx_strand_id
1 'polypeptide(L)'
;MPPGAKALKGFIKPLVERLLRLPKKLSKKAKSLDPPPKALPKPKGIHPDDVAKVLDPKRLQHGTRHLSPPESNVLPKWAGKTSPKAIEDTLGPVLTKPDRVFPHKLGNDAVTGYAAKIDGKDVVVFVYDGGKNAGKLATAVHPTPQQMINWGL
;
A
#
# COMPACT_ATOMS: atom_id res chain seq x y z
N MET A 1 25.01 -47.94 39.87
CA MET A 1 24.02 -48.46 40.85
C MET A 1 22.96 -47.39 41.07
N PRO A 2 21.64 -47.66 41.17
CA PRO A 2 20.78 -48.75 40.69
C PRO A 2 19.76 -48.18 39.64
N PRO A 3 18.47 -48.55 39.65
CA PRO A 3 17.75 -49.50 38.80
C PRO A 3 16.98 -48.78 37.66
N GLY A 4 16.30 -49.38 36.69
CA GLY A 4 15.65 -50.69 36.62
C GLY A 4 14.75 -50.68 35.38
N ALA A 5 14.94 -51.67 34.52
CA ALA A 5 13.98 -52.02 33.48
C ALA A 5 12.83 -52.82 34.11
N LYS A 6 11.59 -52.40 33.87
CA LYS A 6 10.39 -53.25 33.69
C LYS A 6 9.52 -52.51 32.66
N ALA A 7 9.37 -52.97 31.41
CA ALA A 7 8.52 -54.08 30.99
C ALA A 7 7.06 -53.85 31.43
N LEU A 8 6.01 -53.94 30.62
CA LEU A 8 5.80 -54.71 29.39
C LEU A 8 4.37 -54.37 28.91
N LYS A 9 4.08 -54.64 27.63
CA LYS A 9 2.78 -55.06 27.03
C LYS A 9 1.93 -54.01 26.31
N GLY A 10 1.70 -54.30 25.02
CA GLY A 10 0.49 -53.86 24.34
C GLY A 10 0.54 -53.87 22.81
N PHE A 11 0.48 -55.07 22.23
CA PHE A 11 -0.26 -55.38 20.98
C PHE A 11 0.03 -54.64 19.65
N ILE A 12 0.83 -55.31 18.80
CA ILE A 12 0.47 -55.81 17.45
C ILE A 12 -0.71 -55.12 16.71
N LYS A 13 -0.37 -54.29 15.70
CA LYS A 13 -0.85 -54.15 14.28
C LYS A 13 -2.31 -54.53 13.89
N PRO A 14 -2.83 -54.15 12.69
CA PRO A 14 -2.75 -52.91 11.88
C PRO A 14 -4.16 -52.44 11.41
N LEU A 15 -4.36 -51.17 11.01
CA LEU A 15 -5.62 -50.76 10.33
C LEU A 15 -5.32 -49.87 9.11
N VAL A 16 -4.55 -50.43 8.17
CA VAL A 16 -4.53 -49.97 6.78
C VAL A 16 -5.66 -50.68 6.05
N GLU A 17 -6.89 -50.22 6.25
CA GLU A 17 -8.03 -50.44 5.33
C GLU A 17 -9.27 -49.67 5.84
N ARG A 18 -9.31 -48.36 5.55
CA ARG A 18 -10.58 -47.62 5.57
C ARG A 18 -10.60 -46.50 4.54
N LEU A 19 -10.05 -46.80 3.37
CA LEU A 19 -10.18 -46.04 2.14
C LEU A 19 -11.10 -46.87 1.24
N LEU A 20 -12.41 -46.66 1.33
CA LEU A 20 -13.44 -46.94 0.30
C LEU A 20 -14.83 -47.02 0.95
N ARG A 21 -15.45 -45.85 1.17
CA ARG A 21 -16.92 -45.66 1.13
C ARG A 21 -17.23 -44.17 1.36
N LEU A 22 -16.94 -43.37 0.33
CA LEU A 22 -17.57 -42.05 0.21
C LEU A 22 -18.90 -42.24 -0.55
N PRO A 23 -20.03 -41.77 -0.02
CA PRO A 23 -21.29 -41.80 -0.74
C PRO A 23 -21.23 -40.88 -1.96
N LYS A 24 -21.25 -41.48 -3.16
CA LYS A 24 -21.57 -40.80 -4.42
C LYS A 24 -23.04 -40.40 -4.39
N LYS A 25 -23.35 -39.17 -3.96
CA LYS A 25 -24.53 -38.38 -4.36
C LYS A 25 -24.55 -37.05 -3.60
N LEU A 26 -23.97 -36.01 -4.18
CA LEU A 26 -24.41 -34.64 -3.96
C LEU A 26 -24.41 -33.91 -5.30
N SER A 27 -25.59 -33.95 -5.90
CA SER A 27 -26.28 -32.85 -6.58
C SER A 27 -25.45 -31.92 -7.47
N LYS A 28 -25.62 -32.12 -8.77
CA LYS A 28 -25.46 -31.10 -9.81
C LYS A 28 -26.31 -29.87 -9.46
N LYS A 29 -25.68 -28.83 -8.91
CA LYS A 29 -26.19 -27.46 -8.94
C LYS A 29 -25.00 -26.51 -8.91
N ALA A 30 -24.27 -26.45 -10.03
CA ALA A 30 -23.37 -25.34 -10.32
C ALA A 30 -24.27 -24.11 -10.54
N LYS A 31 -24.67 -23.49 -9.43
CA LYS A 31 -25.28 -22.17 -9.41
C LYS A 31 -24.15 -21.23 -9.81
N SER A 32 -24.37 -20.53 -10.93
CA SER A 32 -23.55 -19.45 -11.48
C SER A 32 -22.60 -18.83 -10.46
N LEU A 33 -21.30 -19.09 -10.61
CA LEU A 33 -20.28 -18.22 -10.03
C LEU A 33 -20.57 -16.83 -10.59
N ASP A 34 -20.78 -15.88 -9.70
CA ASP A 34 -20.95 -14.48 -10.04
C ASP A 34 -19.89 -14.05 -11.06
N PRO A 35 -20.21 -13.15 -12.01
CA PRO A 35 -19.17 -12.57 -12.85
C PRO A 35 -18.06 -12.03 -11.95
N PRO A 36 -16.77 -12.16 -12.35
CA PRO A 36 -15.67 -11.63 -11.56
C PRO A 36 -16.00 -10.19 -11.17
N PRO A 37 -15.76 -9.78 -9.91
CA PRO A 37 -16.09 -8.44 -9.46
C PRO A 37 -15.52 -7.46 -10.48
N LYS A 38 -16.38 -6.59 -11.03
CA LYS A 38 -15.99 -5.56 -12.00
C LYS A 38 -14.69 -4.94 -11.48
N ALA A 39 -13.63 -5.00 -12.30
CA ALA A 39 -12.36 -4.40 -11.97
C ALA A 39 -12.63 -2.98 -11.46
N LEU A 40 -12.16 -2.69 -10.24
CA LEU A 40 -12.36 -1.37 -9.64
C LEU A 40 -11.91 -0.32 -10.65
N PRO A 41 -12.65 0.80 -10.80
CA PRO A 41 -12.22 1.87 -11.68
C PRO A 41 -10.80 2.26 -11.30
N LYS A 42 -9.92 2.38 -12.30
CA LYS A 42 -8.53 2.78 -12.08
C LYS A 42 -8.53 4.10 -11.29
N PRO A 43 -7.67 4.25 -10.26
CA PRO A 43 -7.57 5.49 -9.52
C PRO A 43 -7.28 6.64 -10.49
N LYS A 44 -8.05 7.73 -10.36
CA LYS A 44 -7.90 8.90 -11.23
C LYS A 44 -6.71 9.71 -10.75
N GLY A 45 -5.59 9.62 -11.47
CA GLY A 45 -4.44 10.51 -11.28
C GLY A 45 -4.72 11.94 -11.72
N ILE A 46 -3.78 12.82 -11.39
CA ILE A 46 -3.75 14.21 -11.82
C ILE A 46 -3.28 14.29 -13.28
N HIS A 47 -3.82 15.25 -14.04
CA HIS A 47 -3.35 15.45 -15.41
C HIS A 47 -1.87 15.86 -15.42
N PRO A 48 -1.03 15.36 -16.35
CA PRO A 48 0.40 15.71 -16.39
C PRO A 48 0.69 17.21 -16.38
N ASP A 49 -0.10 17.99 -17.12
CA ASP A 49 0.06 19.46 -17.19
C ASP A 49 -0.26 20.20 -15.88
N ASP A 50 -0.93 19.52 -14.94
CA ASP A 50 -1.29 20.09 -13.64
C ASP A 50 -0.30 19.71 -12.53
N VAL A 51 0.63 18.79 -12.79
CA VAL A 51 1.62 18.33 -11.79
C VAL A 51 2.45 19.49 -11.23
N ALA A 52 2.92 20.39 -12.09
CA ALA A 52 3.70 21.56 -11.68
C ALA A 52 2.90 22.54 -10.78
N LYS A 53 1.57 22.57 -10.92
CA LYS A 53 0.69 23.38 -10.07
C LYS A 53 0.56 22.77 -8.68
N VAL A 54 0.48 21.44 -8.62
CA VAL A 54 0.44 20.67 -7.36
C VAL A 54 1.76 20.82 -6.62
N LEU A 55 2.87 20.64 -7.32
CA LEU A 55 4.25 20.73 -6.83
C LEU A 55 4.75 22.18 -6.74
N ASP A 56 3.93 23.05 -6.15
CA ASP A 56 4.22 24.48 -5.98
C ASP A 56 5.60 24.70 -5.30
N PRO A 57 6.53 25.46 -5.92
CA PRO A 57 7.89 25.64 -5.41
C PRO A 57 7.96 26.17 -3.97
N LYS A 58 6.97 26.96 -3.52
CA LYS A 58 6.93 27.50 -2.15
C LYS A 58 6.60 26.41 -1.12
N ARG A 59 6.08 25.26 -1.57
CA ARG A 59 5.68 24.14 -0.73
C ARG A 59 6.68 23.01 -0.76
N LEU A 60 7.49 22.88 -1.81
CA LEU A 60 8.35 21.72 -2.03
C LEU A 60 9.28 21.40 -0.86
N GLN A 61 10.02 22.37 -0.34
CA GLN A 61 10.93 22.12 0.77
C GLN A 61 10.22 21.57 2.01
N HIS A 62 9.07 22.16 2.36
CA HIS A 62 8.31 21.74 3.53
C HIS A 62 7.60 20.41 3.29
N GLY A 63 6.90 20.29 2.16
CA GLY A 63 6.07 19.15 1.83
C GLY A 63 6.85 17.88 1.51
N THR A 64 8.13 17.97 1.15
CA THR A 64 8.95 16.79 0.79
C THR A 64 10.03 16.44 1.80
N ARG A 65 10.12 17.17 2.92
CA ARG A 65 11.19 16.95 3.92
C ARG A 65 11.26 15.50 4.42
N HIS A 66 10.12 14.81 4.48
CA HIS A 66 9.99 13.43 4.97
C HIS A 66 10.45 12.37 3.95
N LEU A 67 10.68 12.80 2.72
CA LEU A 67 11.20 11.96 1.65
C LEU A 67 12.72 12.11 1.48
N SER A 68 13.31 13.16 2.02
CA SER A 68 14.76 13.41 2.00
C SER A 68 15.49 12.68 3.13
N PRO A 69 16.81 12.47 3.02
CA PRO A 69 17.66 12.02 4.12
C PRO A 69 17.54 12.94 5.34
N PRO A 70 17.56 12.39 6.57
CA PRO A 70 17.82 10.98 6.90
C PRO A 70 16.57 10.08 6.92
N GLU A 71 15.38 10.59 6.58
CA GLU A 71 14.13 9.91 6.93
C GLU A 71 13.81 8.69 6.05
N SER A 72 13.91 8.82 4.72
CA SER A 72 13.56 7.70 3.82
C SER A 72 14.45 7.54 2.58
N ASN A 73 15.31 8.51 2.26
CA ASN A 73 16.18 8.48 1.09
C ASN A 73 15.41 8.16 -0.22
N VAL A 74 14.19 8.67 -0.36
CA VAL A 74 13.39 8.60 -1.60
C VAL A 74 13.78 9.76 -2.52
N LEU A 75 13.99 10.93 -1.93
CA LEU A 75 14.49 12.12 -2.62
C LEU A 75 15.92 12.43 -2.16
N PRO A 76 16.72 13.12 -2.98
CA PRO A 76 17.99 13.65 -2.53
C PRO A 76 17.81 14.69 -1.40
N LYS A 77 18.89 15.01 -0.70
CA LYS A 77 18.90 16.13 0.25
C LYS A 77 18.53 17.42 -0.47
N TRP A 78 17.70 18.25 0.17
CA TRP A 78 17.34 19.55 -0.38
C TRP A 78 18.58 20.42 -0.65
N ALA A 79 18.70 20.90 -1.89
CA ALA A 79 19.81 21.69 -2.42
C ALA A 79 19.33 22.99 -3.08
N GLY A 80 18.11 23.44 -2.78
CA GLY A 80 17.56 24.68 -3.33
C GLY A 80 17.23 24.55 -4.80
N LYS A 81 18.06 25.11 -5.69
CA LYS A 81 17.73 25.29 -7.13
C LYS A 81 17.52 23.98 -7.90
N THR A 82 18.19 22.91 -7.53
CA THR A 82 18.13 21.62 -8.25
C THR A 82 17.03 20.69 -7.72
N SER A 83 16.56 20.91 -6.49
CA SER A 83 15.57 20.06 -5.84
C SER A 83 14.19 20.05 -6.51
N PRO A 84 13.64 21.16 -7.03
CA PRO A 84 12.34 21.16 -7.67
C PRO A 84 12.22 20.15 -8.81
N LYS A 85 13.21 20.12 -9.72
CA LYS A 85 13.22 19.18 -10.83
C LYS A 85 13.32 17.73 -10.36
N ALA A 86 14.22 17.43 -9.41
CA ALA A 86 14.35 16.09 -8.86
C ALA A 86 13.05 15.61 -8.18
N ILE A 87 12.35 16.51 -7.48
CA ILE A 87 11.06 16.21 -6.86
C ILE A 87 9.99 15.94 -7.91
N GLU A 88 9.91 16.76 -8.95
CA GLU A 88 8.94 16.58 -10.04
C GLU A 88 9.17 15.28 -10.80
N ASP A 89 10.42 14.99 -11.15
CA ASP A 89 10.79 13.75 -11.84
C ASP A 89 10.46 12.50 -10.99
N THR A 90 10.57 12.61 -9.65
CA THR A 90 10.29 11.50 -8.72
C THR A 90 8.80 11.36 -8.37
N LEU A 91 8.10 12.46 -8.05
CA LEU A 91 6.72 12.45 -7.56
C LEU A 91 5.68 12.62 -8.66
N GLY A 92 6.05 13.14 -9.83
CA GLY A 92 5.16 13.27 -10.98
C GLY A 92 4.48 11.96 -11.38
N PRO A 93 5.19 10.82 -11.45
CA PRO A 93 4.59 9.51 -11.67
C PRO A 93 3.55 9.11 -10.61
N VAL A 94 3.82 9.40 -9.33
CA VAL A 94 2.88 9.11 -8.22
C VAL A 94 1.58 9.90 -8.40
N LEU A 95 1.67 11.15 -8.83
CA LEU A 95 0.50 12.01 -9.04
C LEU A 95 -0.27 11.64 -10.31
N THR A 96 0.41 11.31 -11.40
CA THR A 96 -0.22 11.06 -12.72
C THR A 96 -0.72 9.63 -12.89
N LYS A 97 -0.02 8.65 -12.30
CA LYS A 97 -0.34 7.22 -12.39
C LYS A 97 -0.21 6.55 -11.01
N PRO A 98 -1.01 6.97 -10.02
CA PRO A 98 -1.00 6.35 -8.71
C PRO A 98 -1.47 4.89 -8.77
N ASP A 99 -0.95 4.06 -7.87
CA ASP A 99 -1.47 2.71 -7.62
C ASP A 99 -2.80 2.79 -6.86
N ARG A 100 -2.95 3.78 -5.97
CA ARG A 100 -4.16 4.06 -5.19
C ARG A 100 -4.38 5.55 -4.98
N VAL A 101 -5.65 5.94 -4.93
CA VAL A 101 -6.09 7.30 -4.55
C VAL A 101 -7.16 7.16 -3.48
N PHE A 102 -7.05 7.94 -2.41
CA PHE A 102 -7.96 7.87 -1.28
C PHE A 102 -8.15 9.23 -0.61
N PRO A 103 -9.34 9.53 -0.08
CA PRO A 103 -9.56 10.71 0.75
C PRO A 103 -8.92 10.52 2.12
N HIS A 104 -8.34 11.57 2.68
CA HIS A 104 -7.75 11.57 4.00
C HIS A 104 -7.89 12.94 4.68
N LYS A 105 -7.48 13.03 5.95
CA LYS A 105 -7.50 14.27 6.71
C LYS A 105 -6.17 14.46 7.43
N LEU A 106 -5.51 15.58 7.18
CA LEU A 106 -4.31 15.98 7.91
C LEU A 106 -4.68 17.04 8.94
N GLY A 107 -4.87 16.61 10.19
CA GLY A 107 -5.38 17.47 11.25
C GLY A 107 -6.81 17.93 10.93
N ASN A 108 -6.96 19.21 10.59
CA ASN A 108 -8.24 19.80 10.21
C ASN A 108 -8.46 19.90 8.69
N ASP A 109 -7.42 19.71 7.89
CA ASP A 109 -7.48 19.90 6.44
C ASP A 109 -7.88 18.60 5.72
N ALA A 110 -8.84 18.69 4.80
CA ALA A 110 -9.17 17.62 3.89
C ALA A 110 -8.13 17.53 2.77
N VAL A 111 -7.66 16.31 2.51
CA VAL A 111 -6.65 16.03 1.49
C VAL A 111 -6.98 14.76 0.71
N THR A 112 -6.50 14.70 -0.52
CA THR A 112 -6.46 13.47 -1.32
C THR A 112 -5.05 12.90 -1.29
N GLY A 113 -4.92 11.63 -0.90
CA GLY A 113 -3.68 10.86 -0.93
C GLY A 113 -3.52 10.12 -2.25
N TYR A 114 -2.34 10.24 -2.86
CA TYR A 114 -1.91 9.53 -4.07
C TYR A 114 -0.76 8.61 -3.69
N ALA A 115 -1.00 7.30 -3.71
CA ALA A 115 -0.02 6.30 -3.30
C ALA A 115 0.54 5.55 -4.51
N ALA A 116 1.85 5.37 -4.55
CA ALA A 116 2.52 4.49 -5.49
C ALA A 116 3.86 3.97 -4.92
N LYS A 117 4.45 2.97 -5.57
CA LYS A 117 5.81 2.53 -5.23
C LYS A 117 6.87 3.26 -6.07
N ILE A 118 7.93 3.73 -5.40
CA ILE A 118 9.16 4.25 -6.02
C ILE A 118 10.33 3.41 -5.50
N ASP A 119 11.08 2.77 -6.40
CA ASP A 119 12.22 1.91 -6.04
C ASP A 119 11.90 0.88 -4.93
N GLY A 120 10.69 0.31 -4.98
CA GLY A 120 10.19 -0.66 -4.00
C GLY A 120 9.68 -0.07 -2.68
N LYS A 121 9.82 1.24 -2.46
CA LYS A 121 9.31 1.95 -1.28
C LYS A 121 7.92 2.51 -1.55
N ASP A 122 7.00 2.33 -0.60
CA ASP A 122 5.69 2.98 -0.65
C ASP A 122 5.83 4.48 -0.47
N VAL A 123 5.23 5.27 -1.34
CA VAL A 123 5.25 6.73 -1.26
C VAL A 123 3.84 7.23 -1.41
N VAL A 124 3.46 8.15 -0.51
CA VAL A 124 2.15 8.79 -0.53
C VAL A 124 2.34 10.30 -0.63
N VAL A 125 1.72 10.90 -1.63
CA VAL A 125 1.65 12.35 -1.82
C VAL A 125 0.25 12.82 -1.47
N PHE A 126 0.14 13.72 -0.50
CA PHE A 126 -1.12 14.34 -0.11
C PHE A 126 -1.29 15.71 -0.76
N VAL A 127 -2.46 15.96 -1.33
CA VAL A 127 -2.82 17.22 -1.99
C VAL A 127 -4.05 17.79 -1.29
N TYR A 128 -4.05 19.10 -1.00
CA TYR A 128 -5.21 19.72 -0.36
C TYR A 128 -6.43 19.75 -1.27
N ASP A 129 -7.59 19.40 -0.72
CA ASP A 129 -8.85 19.44 -1.45
C ASP A 129 -9.48 20.86 -1.47
N GLY A 130 -9.13 21.71 -0.50
CA GLY A 130 -9.77 23.01 -0.30
C GLY A 130 -8.91 24.08 0.39
N GLY A 131 -9.50 25.26 0.57
CA GLY A 131 -8.85 26.42 1.20
C GLY A 131 -7.81 27.11 0.32
N LYS A 132 -6.98 27.97 0.93
CA LYS A 132 -5.96 28.78 0.23
C LYS A 132 -4.89 27.98 -0.51
N ASN A 133 -4.76 26.70 -0.16
CA ASN A 133 -3.77 25.78 -0.71
C ASN A 133 -4.42 24.68 -1.57
N ALA A 134 -5.71 24.79 -1.91
CA ALA A 134 -6.43 23.80 -2.71
C ALA A 134 -5.63 23.44 -3.98
N GLY A 135 -5.56 22.14 -4.27
CA GLY A 135 -4.80 21.60 -5.41
C GLY A 135 -3.29 21.61 -5.23
N LYS A 136 -2.74 22.05 -4.10
CA LYS A 136 -1.29 22.08 -3.84
C LYS A 136 -0.85 20.95 -2.90
N LEU A 137 0.41 20.54 -3.05
CA LEU A 137 1.09 19.59 -2.17
C LEU A 137 0.90 19.98 -0.71
N ALA A 138 0.28 19.12 0.08
CA ALA A 138 0.20 19.23 1.54
C ALA A 138 1.50 18.71 2.17
N THR A 139 1.78 17.43 1.95
CA THR A 139 2.98 16.71 2.38
C THR A 139 3.16 15.44 1.55
N ALA A 140 4.36 14.89 1.52
CA ALA A 140 4.68 13.61 0.91
C ALA A 140 5.52 12.80 1.88
N VAL A 141 5.22 11.50 2.01
CA VAL A 141 5.81 10.64 3.03
C VAL A 141 6.08 9.24 2.49
N HIS A 142 7.07 8.57 3.08
CA HIS A 142 7.21 7.13 3.03
C HIS A 142 6.51 6.56 4.27
N PRO A 143 5.25 6.09 4.16
CA PRO A 143 4.49 5.69 5.33
C PRO A 143 5.03 4.40 5.97
N THR A 144 4.86 4.31 7.28
CA THR A 144 5.07 3.08 8.03
C THR A 144 4.02 2.03 7.66
N PRO A 145 4.28 0.73 7.90
CA PRO A 145 3.29 -0.32 7.68
C PRO A 145 1.97 -0.09 8.41
N GLN A 146 2.02 0.45 9.64
CA GLN A 146 0.80 0.76 10.40
C GLN A 146 -0.02 1.89 9.77
N GLN A 147 0.64 2.91 9.20
CA GLN A 147 -0.05 3.98 8.49
C GLN A 147 -0.74 3.44 7.22
N MET A 148 -0.06 2.58 6.47
CA MET A 148 -0.66 1.91 5.30
C MET A 148 -1.94 1.15 5.67
N ILE A 149 -1.90 0.35 6.74
CA ILE A 149 -3.07 -0.37 7.26
C ILE A 149 -4.19 0.60 7.65
N ASN A 150 -3.86 1.67 8.39
CA ASN A 150 -4.85 2.66 8.84
C ASN A 150 -5.51 3.42 7.68
N TRP A 151 -4.85 3.50 6.53
CA TRP A 151 -5.37 4.15 5.32
C TRP A 151 -6.02 3.16 4.35
N GLY A 152 -6.00 1.86 4.66
CA GLY A 152 -6.56 0.81 3.81
C GLY A 152 -5.77 0.56 2.52
N LEU A 153 -4.45 0.73 2.58
CA LEU A 153 -3.51 0.50 1.47
C LEU A 153 -2.80 -0.86 1.57
#